data_AF-A0A7K1C392-F1
#
_entry.id   AF-A0A7K1C392-F1
#
_cell.length_a   1.000
_cell.length_b   1.000
_cell.length_c   1.000
_cell.angle_alpha   90.00
_cell.angle_beta   90.00
_cell.angle_gamma   90.00
#
_symmetry.space_group_name_H-M   'P 1'
#
loop_
_entity.id
_entity.type
_entity.pdbx_description
1 polymer ?
#
loop_
_entity_poly.entity_id
_entity_poly.type
_entity_poly.pdbx_seq_one_letter_code
_entity_poly.pdbx_strand_id
1 'polypeptide(L)' 'MAWTGSTPDYESLGVEWRAIGLSSPARRALVDAKLYRVSDLRKISLLELGAMHGMGKSAIARLKVIMEAKRIRFLDQF' A
#
# COMPACT_ATOMS: atom_id res chain seq x y z
N MET A 1 -20.71 -17.37 24.53
CA MET A 1 -19.48 -17.23 23.73
C MET A 1 -19.72 -16.19 22.65
N ALA A 2 -19.32 -14.94 22.88
CA ALA A 2 -19.43 -13.87 21.88
C ALA A 2 -18.08 -13.76 21.15
N TRP A 3 -18.12 -13.75 19.82
CA TRP A 3 -16.97 -13.63 18.94
C TRP A 3 -16.11 -12.40 19.28
N THR A 4 -14.90 -12.60 19.80
CA THR A 4 -13.85 -11.57 19.84
C THR A 4 -13.10 -11.57 18.51
N GLY A 5 -13.81 -11.31 17.41
CA GLY A 5 -13.18 -11.04 16.13
C GLY A 5 -12.82 -9.55 16.09
N SER A 6 -11.64 -9.18 16.58
CA SER A 6 -11.13 -7.82 16.46
C SER A 6 -11.02 -7.47 14.97
N THR A 7 -12.00 -6.75 14.41
CA THR A 7 -11.83 -6.11 13.11
C THR A 7 -10.57 -5.26 13.21
N PRO A 8 -9.55 -5.48 12.35
CA PRO A 8 -8.36 -4.64 12.36
C PRO A 8 -8.84 -3.21 12.17
N ASP A 9 -8.46 -2.32 13.10
CA ASP A 9 -8.76 -0.91 12.97
C ASP A 9 -8.19 -0.43 11.63
N TYR A 10 -9.01 0.13 10.76
CA TYR A 10 -8.60 0.60 9.44
C TYR A 10 -7.46 1.64 9.57
N GLU A 11 -7.43 2.41 10.67
CA GLU A 11 -6.32 3.30 11.02
C GLU A 11 -5.01 2.52 11.22
N SER A 12 -5.07 1.35 11.86
CA SER A 12 -3.92 0.48 12.12
C SER A 12 -3.36 -0.14 10.83
N LEU A 13 -4.22 -0.46 9.86
CA LEU A 13 -3.82 -1.04 8.57
C LEU A 13 -3.04 -0.04 7.69
N GLY A 14 -3.24 1.26 7.90
CA GLY A 14 -2.60 2.33 7.14
C GLY A 14 -1.33 2.92 7.77
N VAL A 15 -0.85 2.37 8.89
CA VAL A 15 0.26 2.97 9.67
C VAL A 15 1.57 3.02 8.88
N GLU A 16 1.94 1.94 8.19
CA GLU A 16 3.18 1.90 7.40
C GLU A 16 3.14 2.93 6.26
N TRP A 17 1.99 3.06 5.60
CA TRP A 17 1.79 4.04 4.53
C TRP A 17 1.83 5.48 5.04
N ARG A 18 1.32 5.73 6.25
CA ARG A 18 1.43 7.03 6.94
C ARG A 18 2.89 7.36 7.25
N ALA A 19 3.63 6.40 7.79
CA ALA A 19 5.04 6.57 8.19
C ALA A 19 5.95 6.93 7.01
N ILE A 20 5.64 6.44 5.80
CA ILE A 20 6.40 6.81 4.59
C ILE A 20 5.89 8.07 3.89
N GLY A 21 4.87 8.75 4.43
CA GLY A 21 4.39 10.04 3.93
C GLY A 21 3.39 9.95 2.78
N LEU A 22 2.62 8.86 2.64
CA LEU A 22 1.54 8.81 1.66
C LEU A 22 0.34 9.66 2.10
N SER A 23 -0.29 10.31 1.12
CA SER A 23 -1.51 11.10 1.32
C SER A 23 -2.69 10.20 1.76
N SER A 24 -3.70 10.78 2.42
CA SER A 24 -4.89 10.03 2.86
C SER A 24 -5.58 9.25 1.73
N PRO A 25 -5.77 9.77 0.50
CA PRO A 25 -6.34 9.00 -0.61
C PRO A 25 -5.51 7.77 -1.00
N ALA A 26 -4.18 7.91 -1.13
CA ALA A 26 -3.31 6.79 -1.50
C ALA A 26 -3.29 5.71 -0.42
N ARG A 27 -3.30 6.11 0.86
CA ARG A 27 -3.38 5.18 1.99
C ARG A 27 -4.66 4.36 1.95
N ARG A 28 -5.81 5.01 1.74
CA ARG A 28 -7.11 4.33 1.61
C ARG A 28 -7.12 3.35 0.45
N ALA A 29 -6.64 3.77 -0.72
CA ALA A 29 -6.55 2.90 -1.90
C ALA A 29 -5.76 1.61 -1.63
N LEU A 30 -4.62 1.71 -0.93
CA LEU A 30 -3.80 0.54 -0.57
C LEU A 30 -4.50 -0.36 0.46
N VAL A 31 -5.13 0.22 1.49
CA VAL A 31 -5.85 -0.55 2.52
C VAL A 31 -7.08 -1.23 1.92
N ASP A 32 -7.84 -0.57 1.05
CA ASP A 32 -8.97 -1.13 0.32
C ASP A 32 -8.54 -2.30 -0.59
N ALA A 33 -7.36 -2.19 -1.20
CA ALA A 33 -6.73 -3.26 -1.97
C ALA A 33 -6.09 -4.36 -1.10
N LYS A 34 -6.21 -4.30 0.24
CA LYS A 34 -5.61 -5.22 1.21
C LYS A 34 -4.08 -5.30 1.14
N LEU A 35 -3.45 -4.18 0.77
CA LEU A 35 -2.00 -3.98 0.75
C LEU A 35 -1.66 -3.18 2.02
N TYR A 36 -1.14 -3.85 3.05
CA TYR A 36 -0.94 -3.22 4.36
C TYR A 36 0.52 -2.86 4.64
N ARG A 37 1.44 -3.39 3.84
CA ARG A 37 2.88 -3.19 3.97
C ARG A 37 3.58 -3.11 2.62
N VAL A 38 4.77 -2.50 2.56
CA VAL A 38 5.51 -2.35 1.29
C VAL A 38 5.74 -3.69 0.59
N SER A 39 5.96 -4.76 1.34
CA SER A 39 6.18 -6.09 0.77
C SER A 39 4.99 -6.66 0.02
N ASP A 40 3.76 -6.18 0.29
CA ASP A 40 2.58 -6.61 -0.45
C ASP A 40 2.57 -6.09 -1.89
N LEU A 41 3.36 -5.05 -2.21
CA LEU A 41 3.46 -4.50 -3.57
C LEU A 41 4.07 -5.49 -4.58
N ARG A 42 4.68 -6.59 -4.11
CA ARG A 42 5.10 -7.71 -4.98
C ARG A 42 3.93 -8.46 -5.61
N LYS A 43 2.71 -8.27 -5.11
CA LYS A 43 1.49 -8.96 -5.54
C LYS A 43 0.79 -8.26 -6.70
N ILE A 44 1.20 -7.04 -7.06
CA ILE A 44 0.56 -6.21 -8.08
C ILE A 44 1.60 -5.66 -9.05
N SER A 45 1.15 -5.33 -10.26
CA SER A 45 1.92 -4.61 -11.27
C SER A 45 1.98 -3.10 -10.99
N LEU A 46 2.93 -2.42 -11.62
CA LEU A 46 2.96 -0.96 -11.60
C LEU A 46 1.71 -0.35 -12.26
N LEU A 47 1.17 -1.01 -13.29
CA LEU A 47 -0.05 -0.57 -13.98
C LEU A 47 -1.27 -0.63 -13.05
N GLU A 48 -1.46 -1.73 -12.34
CA GLU A 48 -2.56 -1.90 -11.38
C GLU A 48 -2.47 -0.88 -10.25
N LEU A 49 -1.27 -0.62 -9.72
CA LEU A 49 -1.05 0.45 -8.74
C LEU A 49 -1.50 1.80 -9.29
N GLY A 50 -1.07 2.15 -10.51
CA GLY A 50 -1.40 3.41 -11.17
C GLY A 50 -2.88 3.58 -11.51
N ALA A 51 -3.63 2.48 -11.63
CA ALA A 51 -5.06 2.49 -11.91
C ALA A 51 -5.94 2.69 -10.65
N MET A 52 -5.36 2.60 -9.45
CA MET A 52 -6.12 2.76 -8.20
C MET A 52 -6.63 4.20 -8.02
N HIS A 53 -7.93 4.32 -7.71
CA HIS A 53 -8.52 5.61 -7.38
C HIS A 53 -7.86 6.22 -6.14
N GLY A 54 -7.32 7.44 -6.27
CA GLY A 54 -6.57 8.10 -5.20
C GLY A 54 -5.05 7.91 -5.27
N MET A 55 -4.54 7.10 -6.22
CA MET A 55 -3.12 6.91 -6.45
C MET A 55 -2.56 7.97 -7.42
N GLY A 56 -1.90 8.99 -6.86
CA GLY A 56 -1.25 10.05 -7.65
C GLY A 56 0.21 9.74 -8.00
N LYS A 57 0.76 10.47 -8.99
CA LYS A 57 2.17 10.36 -9.42
C LYS A 57 3.17 10.47 -8.25
N SER A 58 2.90 11.33 -7.28
CA SER A 58 3.75 11.52 -6.10
C SER A 58 3.76 10.29 -5.18
N ALA A 59 2.61 9.65 -4.96
CA ALA A 59 2.51 8.42 -4.18
C ALA A 59 3.28 7.28 -4.87
N ILE A 60 3.11 7.12 -6.18
CA ILE A 60 3.83 6.12 -6.97
C ILE A 60 5.35 6.35 -6.90
N ALA A 61 5.81 7.59 -7.07
CA ALA A 61 7.23 7.93 -6.98
C ALA A 61 7.79 7.60 -5.58
N ARG A 62 7.05 7.93 -4.52
CA ARG A 62 7.43 7.64 -3.14
C ARG A 62 7.53 6.14 -2.88
N LEU A 63 6.57 5.37 -3.38
CA LEU A 63 6.56 3.91 -3.28
C LEU A 63 7.75 3.29 -3.99
N LYS A 64 8.09 3.74 -5.21
CA LYS A 64 9.27 3.27 -5.96
C LYS A 64 10.57 3.48 -5.19
N VAL A 65 10.77 4.66 -4.59
CA VAL A 65 11.96 4.95 -3.76
C VAL A 65 12.07 3.98 -2.57
N ILE A 66 10.96 3.73 -1.88
CA ILE A 66 10.93 2.81 -0.74
C ILE A 66 11.15 1.36 -1.15
N MET A 67 10.57 0.94 -2.28
CA MET A 67 10.76 -0.40 -2.84
C MET A 67 12.20 -0.63 -3.24
N GLU A 68 12.85 0.33 -3.90
CA GLU A 68 14.27 0.26 -4.27
C GLU A 68 15.16 0.11 -3.03
N ALA A 69 14.95 0.93 -2.01
CA ALA A 69 15.68 0.86 -0.73
C ALA A 69 15.52 -0.50 -0.03
N LYS A 70 14.38 -1.19 -0.25
CA LYS A 70 14.08 -2.53 0.31
C LYS A 70 14.42 -3.68 -0.65
N ARG A 71 14.91 -3.39 -1.86
CA ARG A 71 15.15 -4.37 -2.94
C ARG A 71 13.89 -5.18 -3.28
N ILE A 72 12.76 -4.50 -3.34
CA ILE A 72 11.46 -5.06 -3.72
C ILE A 72 11.10 -4.55 -5.11
N ARG A 73 10.49 -5.39 -5.94
CA ARG A 73 9.99 -5.04 -7.27
C ARG A 73 8.50 -5.36 -7.39
N PHE A 74 7.81 -4.69 -8.32
CA PHE A 74 6.43 -5.03 -8.67
C PHE A 74 6.36 -6.38 -9.37
N LEU A 75 5.17 -6.98 -9.42
CA LEU A 75 4.92 -8.29 -10.03
C LEU A 75 5.41 -8.38 -11.48
N ASP A 76 5.30 -7.29 -12.23
CA ASP A 76 5.66 -7.15 -13.65
C ASP A 76 7.11 -6.68 -13.88
N GLN A 77 7.95 -6.66 -12.84
CA GLN A 77 9.33 -6.18 -12.89
C GLN A 77 10.35 -7.23 -12.41
N PHE A 78 10.00 -8.51 -12.56
CA PHE A 78 10.88 -9.64 -12.28
C PHE A 78 11.45 -10.25 -13.54
#